data_AF-A0AAP6SK22-F1
#
_entry.id   AF-A0AAP6SK22-F1
#
_cell.length_a   1.000
_cell.length_b   1.000
_cell.length_c   1.000
_cell.angle_alpha   90.00
_cell.angle_beta   90.00
_cell.angle_gamma   90.00
#
_symmetry.space_group_name_H-M   'P 1'
#
loop_
_entity.id
_entity.type
_entity.pdbx_description
1 polymer ?
#
loop_
_entity_poly.entity_id
_entity_poly.type
_entity_poly.pdbx_seq_one_letter_code
_entity_poly.pdbx_strand_id
1 'polypeptide(L)'
;MSMLDWYVALVRSKATELLSLTDILVADAFFSKYEFVNEVIGMGFRFVGRLRANSYLRYLAMPDSSAPRRRGRKKKYGEKVDFS
;
A
#
# COMPACT_ATOMS: atom_id res chain seq x y z
N MET A 1 0.46 21.21 -5.45
CA MET A 1 -0.21 20.38 -4.43
C MET A 1 -1.11 19.41 -5.15
N SER A 2 -0.87 18.10 -5.01
CA SER A 2 -1.69 17.07 -5.66
C SER A 2 -3.03 16.91 -4.94
N MET A 3 -4.01 16.29 -5.59
CA MET A 3 -5.28 15.94 -4.94
C MET A 3 -5.06 14.99 -3.74
N LEU A 4 -4.10 14.07 -3.83
CA LEU A 4 -3.76 13.16 -2.72
C LEU A 4 -3.16 13.92 -1.55
N ASP A 5 -2.27 14.87 -1.81
CA ASP A 5 -1.63 15.67 -0.77
C ASP A 5 -2.68 16.44 0.05
N TRP A 6 -3.70 16.97 -0.65
CA TRP A 6 -4.82 17.65 0.00
C TRP A 6 -5.61 16.70 0.90
N TYR A 7 -5.93 15.48 0.44
CA TYR A 7 -6.64 14.50 1.25
C TYR A 7 -5.81 13.99 2.43
N VAL A 8 -4.50 13.78 2.26
CA VAL A 8 -3.60 13.43 3.36
C VAL A 8 -3.59 14.55 4.42
N ALA A 9 -3.50 15.81 4.00
CA ALA A 9 -3.55 16.95 4.91
C ALA A 9 -4.90 17.03 5.64
N LEU A 10 -6.01 16.76 4.94
CA LEU A 10 -7.35 16.71 5.54
C LEU A 10 -7.44 15.63 6.62
N VAL A 11 -7.05 14.38 6.31
CA VAL A 11 -7.04 13.27 7.28
C VAL A 11 -6.15 13.61 8.47
N ARG A 12 -4.95 14.15 8.22
CA ARG A 12 -4.02 14.55 9.28
C ARG A 12 -4.62 15.61 10.21
N SER A 13 -5.31 16.61 9.67
CA SER A 13 -5.95 17.66 10.47
C SER A 13 -7.05 17.13 11.41
N LYS A 14 -7.62 15.97 11.08
CA LYS A 14 -8.70 15.32 11.84
C LYS A 14 -8.25 14.05 12.55
N ALA A 15 -6.97 13.69 12.48
CA ALA A 15 -6.47 12.40 12.93
C ALA A 15 -6.78 12.14 14.41
N THR A 16 -6.53 13.11 15.29
CA THR A 16 -6.77 12.98 16.73
C THR A 16 -8.24 12.69 17.06
N GLU A 17 -9.16 13.39 16.40
CA GLU A 17 -10.61 13.22 16.61
C GLU A 17 -11.06 11.87 16.06
N LEU A 18 -10.66 11.53 14.84
CA LEU A 18 -11.06 10.28 14.18
C LEU A 18 -10.51 9.04 14.90
N LEU A 19 -9.24 9.05 15.31
CA LEU A 19 -8.61 7.94 16.04
C LEU A 19 -9.27 7.67 17.39
N SER A 20 -9.89 8.68 18.02
CA SER A 20 -10.65 8.49 19.25
C SER A 20 -11.94 7.68 19.03
N LEU A 21 -12.48 7.69 17.81
CA LEU A 21 -13.68 6.95 17.42
C LEU A 21 -13.31 5.55 16.89
N THR A 22 -12.37 5.49 15.97
CA THR A 22 -11.90 4.25 15.36
C THR A 22 -10.55 4.45 14.68
N ASP A 23 -9.74 3.40 14.67
CA ASP A 23 -8.53 3.35 13.89
C ASP A 23 -8.77 2.88 12.44
N ILE A 24 -9.99 2.50 12.05
CA ILE A 24 -10.26 1.99 10.71
C ILE A 24 -10.64 3.14 9.77
N LEU A 25 -9.83 3.36 8.73
CA LEU A 25 -10.13 4.29 7.65
C LEU A 25 -10.52 3.51 6.38
N VAL A 26 -11.77 3.68 5.94
CA VAL A 26 -12.28 3.05 4.71
C VAL A 26 -12.23 4.05 3.55
N ALA A 27 -11.68 3.66 2.39
CA ALA A 27 -11.70 4.51 1.20
C ALA A 27 -11.79 3.73 -0.13
N ASP A 28 -12.19 4.44 -1.19
CA ASP A 28 -12.28 3.90 -2.56
C ASP A 28 -10.89 3.57 -3.16
N ALA A 29 -10.87 2.77 -4.23
CA ALA A 29 -9.68 2.38 -4.97
C ALA A 29 -8.85 3.55 -5.53
N PHE A 30 -9.44 4.74 -5.70
CA PHE A 30 -8.64 5.93 -5.98
C PHE A 30 -7.50 6.13 -4.97
N PHE A 31 -7.76 5.87 -3.69
CA PHE A 31 -6.83 6.06 -2.57
C PHE A 31 -5.85 4.90 -2.36
N SER A 32 -6.00 3.79 -3.09
CA SER A 32 -5.06 2.64 -3.07
C SER A 32 -3.75 2.95 -3.80
N LYS A 33 -3.10 4.02 -3.37
CA LYS A 33 -1.79 4.49 -3.83
C LYS A 33 -0.84 4.53 -2.64
N TYR A 34 0.42 4.17 -2.90
CA TYR A 34 1.45 4.07 -1.88
C TYR A 34 1.56 5.33 -1.02
N GLU A 35 1.59 6.51 -1.66
CA GLU A 35 1.73 7.81 -0.99
C GLU A 35 0.61 8.06 0.03
N PHE A 36 -0.64 7.75 -0.32
CA PHE A 36 -1.77 7.95 0.59
C PHE A 36 -1.83 6.89 1.69
N VAL A 37 -1.73 5.62 1.32
CA VAL A 37 -1.85 4.49 2.26
C VAL A 37 -0.74 4.54 3.30
N ASN A 38 0.50 4.84 2.89
CA ASN A 38 1.64 4.88 3.81
C ASN A 38 1.51 6.04 4.82
N GLU A 39 1.01 7.20 4.38
CA GLU A 39 0.75 8.33 5.28
C GLU A 39 -0.36 8.02 6.28
N VAL A 40 -1.48 7.43 5.82
CA VAL A 40 -2.59 7.02 6.70
C VAL A 40 -2.14 6.00 7.75
N ILE A 41 -1.37 4.99 7.34
CA ILE A 41 -0.80 4.00 8.27
C ILE A 41 0.19 4.66 9.23
N GLY A 42 1.02 5.58 8.74
CA GLY A 42 1.95 6.36 9.55
C GLY A 42 1.26 7.23 10.61
N MET A 43 0.01 7.64 10.37
CA MET A 43 -0.82 8.35 11.35
C MET A 43 -1.48 7.43 12.39
N GLY A 44 -1.37 6.11 12.24
CA GLY A 44 -1.93 5.13 13.18
C GLY A 44 -3.26 4.51 12.74
N PHE A 45 -3.75 4.80 11.54
CA PHE A 45 -4.96 4.18 11.02
C PHE A 45 -4.69 2.82 10.34
N ARG A 46 -5.62 1.88 10.47
CA ARG A 46 -5.76 0.70 9.62
C ARG A 46 -6.57 1.05 8.39
N PHE A 47 -5.92 1.01 7.22
CA PHE A 47 -6.58 1.30 5.95
C PHE A 47 -7.32 0.08 5.40
N VAL A 48 -8.60 0.24 5.09
CA VAL A 48 -9.43 -0.77 4.42
C VAL A 48 -9.94 -0.17 3.12
N GLY A 49 -9.74 -0.86 2.00
CA GLY A 49 -10.17 -0.36 0.72
C GLY A 49 -10.08 -1.40 -0.37
N ARG A 50 -10.43 -1.00 -1.59
CA ARG A 50 -10.34 -1.83 -2.77
C ARG A 50 -9.08 -1.49 -3.57
N LEU A 51 -8.42 -2.48 -4.16
CA LEU A 51 -7.33 -2.21 -5.12
C LEU A 51 -7.87 -1.65 -6.45
N ARG A 52 -7.03 -0.94 -7.19
CA ARG A 52 -7.41 -0.46 -8.53
C ARG A 52 -7.57 -1.64 -9.47
N ALA A 53 -8.46 -1.50 -10.46
CA ALA A 53 -8.68 -2.54 -11.47
C ALA A 53 -7.41 -2.86 -12.28
N ASN A 54 -6.51 -1.90 -12.43
CA ASN A 54 -5.23 -2.04 -13.12
C ASN A 54 -4.05 -2.36 -12.16
N SER A 55 -4.32 -2.79 -10.92
CA SER A 55 -3.27 -3.20 -9.99
C SER A 55 -2.58 -4.49 -10.45
N TYR A 56 -1.24 -4.51 -10.44
CA TYR A 56 -0.44 -5.67 -10.83
C TYR A 56 0.16 -6.36 -9.61
N LEU A 57 -0.56 -7.34 -9.06
CA LEU A 57 -0.15 -8.08 -7.87
C LEU A 57 0.86 -9.18 -8.22
N ARG A 58 1.93 -9.26 -7.42
CA ARG A 58 3.01 -10.23 -7.56
C ARG A 58 3.45 -10.74 -6.20
N TYR A 59 3.85 -12.01 -6.13
CA TYR A 59 4.51 -12.54 -4.95
C TYR A 59 5.91 -11.92 -4.79
N LEU A 60 6.41 -11.88 -3.55
CA LEU A 60 7.83 -11.62 -3.33
C LEU A 60 8.63 -12.77 -3.90
N ALA A 61 9.75 -12.44 -4.55
CA ALA A 61 10.66 -13.47 -5.03
C ALA A 61 11.28 -14.17 -3.82
N MET A 62 11.01 -15.47 -3.68
CA MET A 62 11.71 -16.34 -2.73
C MET A 62 13.06 -16.71 -3.36
N PRO A 63 14.20 -16.20 -2.85
CA PRO A 63 15.49 -16.58 -3.39
C PRO A 63 15.77 -18.04 -3.04
N ASP A 64 15.99 -18.87 -4.05
CA ASP A 64 16.52 -20.21 -3.85
C ASP A 64 17.96 -20.11 -3.34
N SER A 65 18.18 -20.61 -2.12
CA SER A 65 19.49 -20.61 -1.47
C SER A 65 20.48 -21.57 -2.12
N SER A 66 20.00 -22.56 -2.87
CA SER A 66 20.81 -23.54 -3.59
C SER A 66 21.20 -23.09 -5.01
N ALA A 67 20.51 -22.08 -5.55
CA ALA A 67 20.75 -21.62 -6.91
C ALA A 67 22.11 -20.89 -7.05
N PRO A 68 22.86 -21.12 -8.15
CA PRO A 68 24.12 -20.45 -8.39
C PRO A 68 23.96 -18.93 -8.44
N ARG A 69 24.85 -18.21 -7.75
CA ARG A 69 24.81 -16.75 -7.67
C ARG A 69 25.07 -16.13 -9.04
N ARG A 70 24.01 -15.63 -9.68
CA ARG A 70 24.10 -14.91 -10.95
C ARG A 70 24.50 -13.45 -10.72
N ARG A 71 25.24 -12.88 -11.68
CA ARG A 71 25.61 -11.45 -11.69
C ARG A 71 24.37 -10.59 -11.96
N GLY A 72 24.26 -9.46 -11.26
CA GLY A 72 23.17 -8.48 -11.44
C GLY A 72 22.27 -8.28 -10.22
N ARG A 73 21.26 -7.40 -10.36
CA ARG A 73 20.30 -7.09 -9.29
C ARG A 73 19.39 -8.31 -9.03
N LYS A 74 19.29 -8.73 -7.78
CA LYS A 74 18.38 -9.82 -7.38
C LYS A 74 16.93 -9.49 -7.75
N LYS A 75 16.20 -10.49 -8.26
CA LYS A 75 14.77 -10.38 -8.56
C LYS A 75 14.03 -10.08 -7.25
N LYS A 76 13.25 -8.98 -7.22
CA LYS A 76 12.46 -8.58 -6.04
C LYS A 76 11.07 -9.22 -6.03
N TYR A 77 10.44 -9.30 -7.20
CA TYR A 77 9.08 -9.80 -7.36
C TYR A 77 9.07 -11.07 -8.21
N GLY A 78 8.39 -12.10 -7.72
CA GLY A 78 8.20 -13.40 -8.35
C GLY A 78 7.10 -13.36 -9.41
N GLU A 79 6.25 -14.38 -9.36
CA GLU A 79 5.14 -14.59 -10.30
C GLU A 79 3.97 -13.66 -10.00
N LYS A 80 3.09 -13.51 -11.00
CA LYS A 80 1.83 -12.78 -10.85
C LYS A 80 0.91 -13.58 -9.92
N VAL A 81 0.14 -12.88 -9.09
CA VAL A 81 -0.90 -13.55 -8.30
C VAL A 81 -1.95 -14.14 -9.23
N ASP A 82 -2.26 -15.41 -8.99
CA ASP A 82 -3.32 -16.13 -9.69
C ASP A 82 -4.65 -15.90 -8.96
N PHE A 83 -5.69 -15.55 -9.71
CA PHE A 83 -7.06 -15.32 -9.21
C PHE A 83 -8.04 -16.38 -9.73
N SER A 84 -7.53 -17.39 -10.45
CA SER A 84 -8.30 -18.51 -10.99
C SER A 84 -8.88 -19.41 -9.91
#